data_AF-A0A3P6TXE5-F1
#
_entry.id   AF-A0A3P6TXE5-F1
#
_cell.length_a   1.000
_cell.length_b   1.000
_cell.length_c   1.000
_cell.angle_alpha   90.00
_cell.angle_beta   90.00
_cell.angle_gamma   90.00
#
_symmetry.space_group_name_H-M   'P 1'
#
loop_
_entity.id
_entity.type
_entity.pdbx_description
1 polymer ?
#
loop_
_entity_poly.entity_id
_entity_poly.type
_entity_poly.pdbx_seq_one_letter_code
_entity_poly.pdbx_strand_id
1 'polypeptide(L)'
;MIAGRLSQGKTRVRGIITRGNTMSSSSLSSKHDFSNADNDYDHFLTDALVNDIEQFACYAEQLRQSLDPSTVANDGKSMCVSVHSALSMVSQTVRDLLVRYPGFKTTHVLLPASQLIHSVKELNFDNSNIDASRTLACLEKLEAAVGNTLKQSLRPRTTAKYATATLGQKSKHVG
;
A
#
# COMPACT_ATOMS: atom_id res chain seq x y z
N MET A 1 43.83 45.29 24.78
CA MET A 1 43.40 43.92 25.08
C MET A 1 43.92 43.00 24.00
N ILE A 2 44.59 41.93 24.42
CA ILE A 2 45.49 41.08 23.64
C ILE A 2 44.68 39.90 23.09
N ALA A 3 44.77 39.61 21.79
CA ALA A 3 44.37 38.33 21.22
C ALA A 3 45.62 37.64 20.64
N GLY A 4 46.01 36.52 21.27
CA GLY A 4 47.13 35.65 20.85
C GLY A 4 46.85 35.02 19.48
N ARG A 5 47.81 35.02 18.54
CA ARG A 5 48.87 34.01 18.32
C ARG A 5 48.33 32.57 18.25
N LEU A 6 48.48 31.91 17.09
CA LEU A 6 49.62 31.02 16.84
C LEU A 6 49.77 30.65 15.35
N SER A 7 51.03 30.54 14.96
CA SER A 7 51.61 30.53 13.62
C SER A 7 51.47 29.21 12.85
N GLN A 8 51.38 29.35 11.52
CA GLN A 8 51.58 28.28 10.54
C GLN A 8 53.04 27.84 10.46
N GLY A 9 53.27 26.53 10.53
CA GLY A 9 54.53 25.88 10.20
C GLY A 9 54.65 25.60 8.69
N LYS A 10 55.73 26.13 8.09
CA LYS A 10 56.23 25.84 6.75
C LYS A 10 56.49 24.33 6.53
N THR A 11 56.35 23.86 5.29
CA THR A 11 57.43 23.18 4.55
C THR A 11 57.16 23.23 3.04
N ARG A 12 58.19 23.57 2.29
CA ARG A 12 58.27 23.78 0.84
C ARG A 12 59.08 22.62 0.25
N VAL A 13 58.59 21.93 -0.77
CA VAL A 13 59.45 21.22 -1.73
C VAL A 13 58.91 21.44 -3.15
N ARG A 14 59.84 21.78 -4.05
CA ARG A 14 59.66 22.21 -5.44
C ARG A 14 59.43 21.02 -6.38
N GLY A 15 58.66 21.24 -7.45
CA GLY A 15 59.18 21.05 -8.81
C GLY A 15 58.33 20.26 -9.81
N ILE A 16 58.19 20.90 -10.98
CA ILE A 16 58.08 20.34 -12.35
C ILE A 16 56.66 20.33 -12.98
N ILE A 17 56.60 21.01 -14.14
CA ILE A 17 55.49 21.21 -15.07
C ILE A 17 55.46 20.06 -16.08
N THR A 18 54.31 19.46 -16.40
CA THR A 18 54.08 18.81 -17.72
C THR A 18 52.58 18.77 -18.06
N ARG A 19 52.23 19.18 -19.29
CA ARG A 19 50.90 19.10 -19.93
C ARG A 19 50.47 17.64 -20.13
N GLY A 20 49.18 17.36 -19.91
CA GLY A 20 48.51 16.14 -20.38
C GLY A 20 47.00 16.22 -20.17
N ASN A 21 46.23 16.16 -21.26
CA ASN A 21 44.79 15.91 -21.25
C ASN A 21 44.48 14.58 -20.54
N THR A 22 43.46 14.53 -19.70
CA THR A 22 42.37 13.51 -19.72
C THR A 22 41.36 13.80 -18.61
N MET A 23 40.08 13.59 -18.93
CA MET A 23 38.95 13.64 -18.00
C MET A 23 39.09 12.59 -16.90
N SER A 24 38.70 12.92 -15.67
CA SER A 24 38.12 11.98 -14.70
C SER A 24 37.41 12.75 -13.59
N SER A 25 36.08 12.82 -13.72
CA SER A 25 35.15 13.19 -12.67
C SER A 25 34.98 12.01 -11.71
N SER A 26 35.46 12.14 -10.48
CA SER A 26 35.16 11.17 -9.42
C SER A 26 34.22 11.80 -8.40
N SER A 27 32.93 11.83 -8.75
CA SER A 27 31.87 11.99 -7.76
C SER A 27 31.71 10.66 -7.03
N LEU A 28 31.93 10.68 -5.71
CA LEU A 28 31.63 9.58 -4.80
C LEU A 28 30.10 9.38 -4.76
N SER A 29 29.56 8.68 -5.75
CA SER A 29 28.22 8.12 -5.67
C SER A 29 28.33 6.82 -4.88
N SER A 30 27.87 6.88 -3.63
CA SER A 30 27.68 5.72 -2.77
C SER A 30 26.83 4.68 -3.53
N LYS A 31 27.47 3.60 -4.00
CA LYS A 31 26.77 2.40 -4.43
C LYS A 31 26.05 1.81 -3.22
N HIS A 32 24.82 2.22 -3.01
CA HIS A 32 23.87 1.41 -2.27
C HIS A 32 23.48 0.29 -3.24
N ASP A 33 24.20 -0.82 -3.14
CA ASP A 33 23.86 -2.07 -3.79
C ASP A 33 22.60 -2.60 -3.09
N PHE A 34 21.44 -2.03 -3.45
CA PHE A 34 20.23 -2.81 -3.34
C PHE A 34 20.42 -3.89 -4.39
N SER A 35 20.80 -5.09 -3.94
CA SER A 35 20.56 -6.29 -4.71
C SER A 35 19.10 -6.23 -5.14
N ASN A 36 18.90 -5.78 -6.37
CA ASN A 36 17.69 -6.07 -7.13
C ASN A 36 17.76 -7.58 -7.25
N ALA A 37 17.19 -8.25 -6.26
CA ALA A 37 16.72 -9.60 -6.44
C ALA A 37 15.75 -9.48 -7.61
N ASP A 38 16.29 -9.78 -8.77
CA ASP A 38 15.63 -10.19 -10.00
C ASP A 38 14.72 -11.37 -9.63
N ASN A 39 13.67 -11.05 -8.89
CA ASN A 39 12.57 -11.97 -8.74
C ASN A 39 11.77 -11.74 -10.00
N ASP A 40 12.09 -12.56 -10.99
CA ASP A 40 11.17 -13.05 -11.99
C ASP A 40 9.98 -13.71 -11.26
N TYR A 41 9.19 -12.90 -10.53
CA TYR A 41 7.88 -13.27 -10.07
C TYR A 41 7.03 -13.31 -11.33
N ASP A 42 7.09 -14.46 -11.97
CA ASP A 42 5.97 -15.06 -12.67
C ASP A 42 4.68 -14.53 -12.03
N HIS A 43 3.83 -13.89 -12.83
CA HIS A 43 2.78 -12.95 -12.45
C HIS A 43 1.59 -13.59 -11.71
N PHE A 44 1.84 -14.68 -11.00
CA PHE A 44 0.90 -15.51 -10.30
C PHE A 44 0.80 -15.07 -8.83
N LEU A 45 -0.44 -14.98 -8.35
CA LEU A 45 -0.71 -14.85 -6.92
C LEU A 45 -0.12 -16.07 -6.22
N THR A 46 0.44 -15.88 -5.03
CA THR A 46 0.80 -17.03 -4.19
C THR A 46 -0.48 -17.75 -3.79
N ASP A 47 -0.46 -19.09 -3.77
CA ASP A 47 -1.61 -19.90 -3.31
C ASP A 47 -2.08 -19.47 -1.91
N ALA A 48 -1.14 -19.04 -1.07
CA ALA A 48 -1.45 -18.45 0.23
C ALA A 48 -2.36 -17.23 0.10
N LEU A 49 -2.02 -16.27 -0.77
CA LEU A 49 -2.84 -15.07 -0.98
C LEU A 49 -4.21 -15.41 -1.54
N VAL A 50 -4.30 -16.36 -2.48
CA VAL A 50 -5.59 -16.84 -3.01
C VAL A 50 -6.46 -17.38 -1.87
N ASN A 51 -5.92 -18.30 -1.07
CA ASN A 51 -6.62 -18.89 0.06
C ASN A 51 -7.05 -17.84 1.10
N ASP A 52 -6.26 -16.80 1.32
CA ASP A 52 -6.61 -15.72 2.25
C ASP A 52 -7.76 -14.85 1.73
N ILE A 53 -7.78 -14.59 0.42
CA ILE A 53 -8.86 -13.85 -0.23
C ILE A 53 -10.15 -14.68 -0.26
N GLU A 54 -10.05 -15.99 -0.49
CA GLU A 54 -11.20 -16.91 -0.41
C GLU A 54 -11.77 -16.97 1.00
N GLN A 55 -10.92 -17.07 2.04
CA GLN A 55 -11.38 -17.02 3.42
C GLN A 55 -12.04 -15.68 3.77
N PHE A 56 -11.48 -14.56 3.31
CA PHE A 56 -12.12 -13.25 3.46
C PHE A 56 -13.50 -13.22 2.81
N ALA A 57 -13.62 -13.69 1.56
CA ALA A 57 -14.89 -13.72 0.83
C ALA A 57 -15.93 -14.63 1.51
N CYS A 58 -15.51 -15.79 2.00
CA CYS A 58 -16.37 -16.72 2.74
C CYS A 58 -16.96 -16.07 4.01
N TYR A 59 -16.14 -15.36 4.79
CA TYR A 59 -16.63 -14.68 5.99
C TYR A 59 -17.44 -13.41 5.70
N ALA A 60 -17.14 -12.71 4.60
CA ALA A 60 -17.98 -11.60 4.13
C ALA A 60 -19.39 -12.11 3.79
N GLU A 61 -19.50 -13.22 3.07
CA GLU A 61 -20.78 -13.85 2.75
C GLU A 61 -21.50 -14.35 4.01
N GLN A 62 -20.79 -14.95 4.96
CA GLN A 62 -21.37 -15.34 6.26
C GLN A 62 -21.91 -14.13 7.05
N LEU A 63 -21.22 -12.99 7.01
CA LEU A 63 -21.71 -11.76 7.63
C LEU A 63 -22.97 -11.25 6.91
N ARG A 64 -23.00 -11.30 5.58
CA ARG A 64 -24.16 -10.93 4.76
C ARG A 64 -25.38 -11.78 5.12
N GLN A 65 -25.21 -13.09 5.26
CA GLN A 65 -26.26 -14.02 5.68
C GLN A 65 -26.72 -13.74 7.11
N SER A 66 -25.79 -13.49 8.04
CA SER A 66 -26.13 -13.17 9.44
C SER A 66 -26.95 -11.87 9.58
N LEU A 67 -26.87 -10.99 8.59
CA LEU A 67 -27.64 -9.74 8.52
C LEU A 67 -28.98 -9.92 7.79
N ASP A 68 -29.24 -11.06 7.13
CA ASP A 68 -30.49 -11.34 6.44
C ASP A 68 -31.54 -11.89 7.43
N PRO A 69 -32.60 -11.11 7.73
CA PRO A 69 -33.66 -11.54 8.65
C PRO A 69 -34.43 -12.77 8.15
N SER A 70 -34.32 -13.12 6.87
CA SER A 70 -34.97 -14.29 6.27
C SER A 70 -34.27 -15.60 6.61
N THR A 71 -32.99 -15.55 7.01
CA THR A 71 -32.15 -16.73 7.26
C THR A 71 -32.04 -17.06 8.75
N VAL A 72 -32.22 -16.08 9.63
CA VAL A 72 -32.09 -16.24 11.07
C VAL A 72 -33.47 -16.51 11.69
N ALA A 73 -33.64 -17.68 12.30
CA ALA A 73 -34.88 -18.05 12.98
C ALA A 73 -35.12 -17.17 14.22
N ASN A 74 -35.75 -16.00 14.03
CA ASN A 74 -36.56 -15.19 14.95
C ASN A 74 -36.12 -14.98 16.43
N ASP A 75 -34.86 -15.21 16.79
CA ASP A 75 -34.31 -14.81 18.08
C ASP A 75 -33.25 -13.71 17.89
N GLY A 76 -33.60 -12.46 18.14
CA GLY A 76 -32.70 -11.30 17.96
C GLY A 76 -31.39 -11.42 18.75
N LYS A 77 -31.39 -12.20 19.85
CA LYS A 77 -30.18 -12.49 20.63
C LYS A 77 -29.22 -13.41 19.88
N SER A 78 -29.74 -14.44 19.20
CA SER A 78 -28.97 -15.29 18.30
C SER A 78 -28.40 -14.53 17.10
N MET A 79 -29.12 -13.53 16.60
CA MET A 79 -28.68 -12.70 15.46
C MET A 79 -27.51 -11.78 15.83
N CYS A 80 -27.61 -11.07 16.97
CA CYS A 80 -26.53 -10.22 17.47
C CYS A 80 -25.22 -11.01 17.63
N VAL A 81 -25.28 -12.20 18.25
CA VAL A 81 -24.11 -13.07 18.42
C VAL A 81 -23.55 -13.52 17.07
N SER A 82 -24.41 -13.93 16.14
CA SER A 82 -23.99 -14.38 14.79
C SER A 82 -23.30 -13.27 14.00
N VAL A 83 -23.88 -12.06 13.98
CA VAL A 83 -23.31 -10.89 13.31
C VAL A 83 -21.95 -10.53 13.91
N HIS A 84 -21.84 -10.47 15.25
CA HIS A 84 -20.57 -10.16 15.91
C HIS A 84 -19.49 -11.23 15.70
N SER A 85 -19.88 -12.50 15.66
CA SER A 85 -18.97 -13.62 15.34
C SER A 85 -18.45 -13.49 13.90
N ALA A 86 -19.34 -13.34 12.93
CA ALA A 86 -18.97 -13.18 11.52
C ALA A 86 -18.11 -11.93 11.29
N LEU A 87 -18.48 -10.78 11.89
CA LEU A 87 -17.67 -9.56 11.83
C LEU A 87 -16.26 -9.77 12.41
N SER A 88 -16.13 -10.52 13.49
CA SER A 88 -14.83 -10.81 14.10
C SER A 88 -13.95 -11.62 13.15
N MET A 89 -14.53 -12.57 12.41
CA MET A 89 -13.82 -13.36 11.40
C MET A 89 -13.43 -12.51 10.17
N VAL A 90 -14.32 -11.65 9.67
CA VAL A 90 -13.99 -10.68 8.61
C VAL A 90 -12.87 -9.74 9.06
N SER A 91 -12.95 -9.21 10.28
CA SER A 91 -11.93 -8.32 10.83
C SER A 91 -10.59 -9.04 11.02
N GLN A 92 -10.61 -10.33 11.35
CA GLN A 92 -9.41 -11.15 11.46
C GLN A 92 -8.75 -11.33 10.08
N THR A 93 -9.49 -11.77 9.07
CA THR A 93 -8.92 -12.00 7.73
C THR A 93 -8.42 -10.70 7.09
N VAL A 94 -9.12 -9.58 7.27
CA VAL A 94 -8.62 -8.27 6.83
C VAL A 94 -7.31 -7.91 7.54
N ARG A 95 -7.21 -8.11 8.85
CA ARG A 95 -5.94 -7.88 9.58
C ARG A 95 -4.83 -8.77 9.05
N ASP A 96 -5.10 -10.04 8.80
CA ASP A 96 -4.11 -10.98 8.27
C ASP A 96 -3.65 -10.60 6.86
N LEU A 97 -4.55 -10.10 6.02
CA LEU A 97 -4.21 -9.53 4.71
C LEU A 97 -3.31 -8.31 4.86
N LEU A 98 -3.63 -7.39 5.77
CA LEU A 98 -2.84 -6.19 6.02
C LEU A 98 -1.45 -6.51 6.57
N VAL A 99 -1.33 -7.50 7.46
CA VAL A 99 -0.06 -7.88 8.07
C VAL A 99 0.86 -8.57 7.06
N ARG A 100 0.33 -9.52 6.29
CA ARG A 100 1.13 -10.35 5.37
C ARG A 100 1.39 -9.69 4.02
N TYR A 101 0.49 -8.81 3.57
CA TYR A 101 0.57 -8.21 2.24
C TYR A 101 0.53 -6.68 2.34
N PRO A 102 1.71 -6.00 2.32
CA PRO A 102 1.79 -4.54 2.44
C PRO A 102 0.95 -3.78 1.39
N GLY A 103 0.72 -4.37 0.21
CA GLY A 103 -0.11 -3.79 -0.85
C GLY A 103 -1.57 -3.54 -0.44
N PHE A 104 -2.07 -4.23 0.60
CA PHE A 104 -3.42 -4.03 1.13
C PHE A 104 -3.53 -2.92 2.17
N LYS A 105 -2.41 -2.37 2.66
CA LYS A 105 -2.38 -1.24 3.61
C LYS A 105 -2.71 0.09 2.93
N THR A 106 -3.83 0.14 2.22
CA THR A 106 -4.33 1.32 1.52
C THR A 106 -5.47 1.94 2.31
N THR A 107 -5.64 3.26 2.16
CA THR A 107 -6.81 3.97 2.72
C THR A 107 -8.13 3.40 2.18
N HIS A 108 -8.13 2.90 0.95
CA HIS A 108 -9.28 2.28 0.31
C HIS A 108 -9.73 0.98 0.98
N VAL A 109 -8.83 0.22 1.63
CA VAL A 109 -9.17 -0.99 2.38
C VAL A 109 -9.42 -0.66 3.86
N LEU A 110 -8.55 0.17 4.46
CA LEU A 110 -8.61 0.49 5.89
C LEU A 110 -9.87 1.28 6.28
N LEU A 111 -10.31 2.22 5.44
CA LEU A 111 -11.45 3.07 5.74
C LEU A 111 -12.76 2.26 5.75
N PRO A 112 -13.12 1.48 4.70
CA PRO A 112 -14.30 0.62 4.74
C PRO A 112 -14.24 -0.42 5.85
N ALA A 113 -13.07 -0.99 6.16
CA ALA A 113 -12.91 -1.93 7.27
C ALA A 113 -13.27 -1.30 8.62
N SER A 114 -12.79 -0.08 8.88
CA SER A 114 -13.16 0.68 10.07
C SER A 114 -14.65 1.02 10.09
N GLN A 115 -15.18 1.52 8.97
CA GLN A 115 -16.60 1.87 8.85
C GLN A 115 -17.53 0.67 9.06
N LEU A 116 -17.13 -0.53 8.62
CA LEU A 116 -17.88 -1.77 8.83
C LEU A 116 -18.01 -2.12 10.31
N ILE A 117 -16.93 -1.96 11.10
CA ILE A 117 -16.98 -2.19 12.56
C ILE A 117 -17.94 -1.19 13.22
N HIS A 118 -17.86 0.07 12.81
CA HIS A 118 -18.74 1.11 13.33
C HIS A 118 -20.20 0.88 12.93
N SER A 119 -20.48 0.46 11.71
CA SER A 119 -21.85 0.23 11.25
C SER A 119 -22.52 -0.94 11.95
N VAL A 120 -21.82 -2.04 12.20
CA VAL A 120 -22.35 -3.16 13.00
C VAL A 120 -22.68 -2.72 14.42
N LYS A 121 -21.82 -1.90 15.04
CA LYS A 121 -22.06 -1.38 16.40
C LYS A 121 -23.29 -0.50 16.52
N GLU A 122 -23.72 0.13 15.42
CA GLU A 122 -24.88 1.02 15.37
C GLU A 122 -26.17 0.26 14.99
N LEU A 123 -26.11 -1.06 14.77
CA LEU A 123 -27.30 -1.88 14.53
C LEU A 123 -28.14 -2.00 15.80
N ASN A 124 -29.45 -1.82 15.65
CA ASN A 124 -30.41 -1.98 16.74
C ASN A 124 -30.99 -3.40 16.73
N PHE A 125 -30.31 -4.33 17.40
CA PHE A 125 -30.71 -5.74 17.49
C PHE A 125 -31.97 -5.98 18.34
N ASP A 126 -32.42 -4.99 19.12
CA ASP A 126 -33.66 -5.07 19.89
C ASP A 126 -34.90 -4.80 19.02
N ASN A 127 -34.70 -4.30 17.79
CA ASN A 127 -35.77 -4.07 16.83
C ASN A 127 -36.03 -5.33 16.00
N SER A 128 -37.30 -5.65 15.74
CA SER A 128 -37.69 -6.80 14.92
C SER A 128 -37.36 -6.65 13.43
N ASN A 129 -37.05 -5.42 13.00
CA ASN A 129 -36.61 -5.10 11.65
C ASN A 129 -35.30 -4.30 11.72
N ILE A 130 -34.18 -4.99 11.62
CA ILE A 130 -32.84 -4.40 11.65
C ILE A 130 -32.54 -3.82 10.27
N ASP A 131 -32.32 -2.50 10.20
CA ASP A 131 -31.82 -1.86 8.98
C ASP A 131 -30.31 -2.09 8.85
N ALA A 132 -29.95 -3.16 8.16
CA ALA A 132 -28.57 -3.52 7.86
C ALA A 132 -27.99 -2.81 6.61
N SER A 133 -28.74 -1.91 5.96
CA SER A 133 -28.37 -1.33 4.66
C SER A 133 -27.00 -0.67 4.68
N ARG A 134 -26.70 0.10 5.74
CA ARG A 134 -25.40 0.76 5.90
C ARG A 134 -24.26 -0.24 6.09
N THR A 135 -24.51 -1.31 6.85
CA THR A 135 -23.52 -2.36 7.10
C THR A 135 -23.20 -3.13 5.82
N LEU A 136 -24.22 -3.50 5.04
CA LEU A 136 -24.06 -4.15 3.74
C LEU A 136 -23.30 -3.25 2.75
N ALA A 137 -23.63 -1.96 2.68
CA ALA A 137 -22.91 -1.02 1.82
C ALA A 137 -21.43 -0.85 2.23
N CYS A 138 -21.12 -0.91 3.53
CA CYS A 138 -19.73 -0.91 4.00
C CYS A 138 -18.99 -2.20 3.61
N LEU A 139 -19.67 -3.35 3.74
CA LEU A 139 -19.12 -4.65 3.36
C LEU A 139 -18.80 -4.71 1.87
N GLU A 140 -19.71 -4.27 1.00
CA GLU A 140 -19.50 -4.22 -0.45
C GLU A 140 -18.33 -3.32 -0.85
N LYS A 141 -18.17 -2.17 -0.19
CA LYS A 141 -17.01 -1.28 -0.42
C LYS A 141 -15.70 -1.95 -0.02
N LEU A 142 -15.70 -2.71 1.07
CA LEU A 142 -14.53 -3.44 1.53
C LEU A 142 -14.16 -4.56 0.55
N GLU A 143 -15.13 -5.35 0.12
CA GLU A 143 -14.94 -6.41 -0.89
C GLU A 143 -14.40 -5.82 -2.20
N ALA A 144 -14.99 -4.72 -2.68
CA ALA A 144 -14.53 -4.02 -3.87
C ALA A 144 -13.10 -3.48 -3.71
N ALA A 145 -12.76 -2.92 -2.54
CA ALA A 145 -11.42 -2.41 -2.27
C ALA A 145 -10.38 -3.54 -2.28
N VAL A 146 -10.65 -4.65 -1.59
CA VAL A 146 -9.79 -5.84 -1.57
C VAL A 146 -9.59 -6.39 -2.98
N GLY A 147 -10.69 -6.56 -3.74
CA GLY A 147 -10.64 -7.03 -5.12
C GLY A 147 -9.90 -6.08 -6.07
N ASN A 148 -10.05 -4.76 -5.88
CA ASN A 148 -9.34 -3.76 -6.68
C ASN A 148 -7.84 -3.73 -6.36
N THR A 149 -7.46 -3.85 -5.08
CA THR A 149 -6.05 -3.99 -4.69
C THR A 149 -5.43 -5.24 -5.29
N LEU A 150 -6.15 -6.38 -5.26
CA LEU A 150 -5.70 -7.61 -5.89
C LEU A 150 -5.45 -7.42 -7.40
N LYS A 151 -6.43 -6.81 -8.10
CA LYS A 151 -6.30 -6.48 -9.54
C LYS A 151 -5.13 -5.54 -9.82
N GLN A 152 -4.86 -4.57 -8.96
CA GLN A 152 -3.73 -3.66 -9.10
C GLN A 152 -2.39 -4.37 -8.87
N SER A 153 -2.35 -5.32 -7.94
CA SER A 153 -1.18 -6.16 -7.70
C SER A 153 -0.83 -7.06 -8.91
N LEU A 154 -1.84 -7.40 -9.71
CA LEU A 154 -1.71 -8.18 -10.95
C LEU A 154 -1.40 -7.35 -12.20
N ARG A 155 -1.37 -6.02 -12.10
CA ARG A 155 -1.05 -5.17 -13.25
C ARG A 155 0.47 -5.00 -13.34
N PRO A 156 1.08 -5.16 -14.54
CA PRO A 156 2.47 -4.81 -14.76
C PRO A 156 2.67 -3.35 -14.37
N ARG A 157 3.62 -3.09 -13.46
CA ARG A 157 4.01 -1.73 -13.08
C ARG A 157 4.73 -1.10 -14.28
N THR A 158 3.98 -0.54 -15.22
CA THR A 158 4.57 0.28 -16.28
C THR A 158 5.16 1.51 -15.61
N THR A 159 6.47 1.48 -15.37
CA THR A 159 7.21 2.69 -15.01
C THR A 159 7.11 3.62 -16.21
N ALA A 160 6.22 4.61 -16.16
CA ALA A 160 6.25 5.74 -17.08
C ALA A 160 7.56 6.50 -16.82
N LYS A 161 8.63 6.09 -17.50
CA LYS A 161 9.91 6.80 -17.52
C LYS A 161 9.71 8.06 -18.36
N TYR A 162 9.63 9.20 -17.68
CA TYR A 162 9.90 10.56 -18.15
C TYR A 162 9.95 10.74 -19.69
N ALA A 163 8.81 11.11 -20.29
CA ALA A 163 8.81 11.74 -21.61
C ALA A 163 9.10 13.24 -21.44
N THR A 164 10.37 13.59 -21.24
CA THR A 164 10.82 14.99 -21.31
C THR A 164 11.13 15.34 -22.76
N ALA A 165 10.12 15.74 -23.53
CA ALA A 165 10.32 16.34 -24.85
C ALA A 165 10.44 17.87 -24.70
N THR A 166 11.65 18.38 -24.52
CA THR A 166 11.92 19.82 -24.69
C THR A 166 12.11 20.10 -26.18
N LEU A 167 11.03 20.41 -26.90
CA LEU A 167 11.09 20.95 -28.26
C LEU A 167 11.34 22.46 -28.18
N GLY A 168 12.56 22.91 -28.50
CA GLY A 168 12.90 24.32 -28.46
C GLY A 168 14.28 24.62 -29.04
N GLN A 169 14.44 24.53 -30.36
CA GLN A 169 15.53 25.22 -31.06
C GLN A 169 14.99 26.04 -32.23
N LYS A 170 14.87 27.34 -31.97
CA LYS A 170 14.67 28.43 -32.93
C LYS A 170 15.95 28.58 -33.76
N SER A 171 15.89 28.22 -35.03
CA SER A 171 16.97 28.48 -35.99
C SER A 171 17.01 29.97 -36.33
N LYS A 172 18.15 30.64 -36.11
CA LYS A 172 18.45 31.99 -36.62
C LYS A 172 19.19 31.82 -37.95
N HIS A 173 18.58 32.23 -39.06
CA HIS A 173 19.25 32.37 -40.34
C HIS A 173 19.77 33.81 -40.46
N VAL A 174 21.09 33.95 -40.65
CA VAL A 174 21.78 35.19 -41.06
C VAL A 174 22.58 34.79 -42.29
N GLY A 175 22.38 35.54 -43.37
CA GLY A 175 23.02 35.37 -44.68
C GLY A 175 22.30 36.22 -45.70
#